data_AF-A0AA96PJE4-F1
#
_entry.id   AF-A0AA96PJE4-F1
#
_cell.length_a   1.000
_cell.length_b   1.000
_cell.length_c   1.000
_cell.angle_alpha   90.00
_cell.angle_beta   90.00
_cell.angle_gamma   90.00
#
_symmetry.space_group_name_H-M   'P 1'
#
loop_
_entity.id
_entity.type
_entity.pdbx_description
1 polymer ?
#
loop_
_entity_poly.entity_id
_entity_poly.type
_entity_poly.pdbx_seq_one_letter_code
_entity_poly.pdbx_strand_id
1 'polypeptide(L)'
;MADRPEITGDFPSGATMQPRYMARTMTTYPISEPEMDQISSLSGQVTTRLSVATLLLGLATSIWTNAVFANEMTAAGQLATYYVAPVFIVFAIGYAVSAYWAHRKRTSAWEKIKGDASPMTAIAEAGTLMLSGARPAKRR
;
A
#
# COMPACT_ATOMS: atom_id res chain seq x y z
N MET A 1 -53.19 17.76 39.72
CA MET A 1 -51.92 18.22 40.32
C MET A 1 -51.03 17.01 40.51
N ALA A 2 -50.07 16.82 39.61
CA ALA A 2 -48.96 15.89 39.79
C ALA A 2 -47.74 16.59 39.18
N ASP A 3 -46.92 17.08 40.09
CA ASP A 3 -45.69 17.82 39.86
C ASP A 3 -44.66 16.88 39.22
N ARG A 4 -44.20 17.19 38.01
CA ARG A 4 -43.08 16.47 37.38
C ARG A 4 -41.87 17.38 37.53
N PRO A 5 -40.75 16.92 38.12
CA PRO A 5 -39.55 17.73 38.17
C PRO A 5 -39.07 18.00 36.73
N GLU A 6 -39.01 19.27 36.36
CA GLU A 6 -38.25 19.73 35.20
C GLU A 6 -36.80 19.28 35.40
N ILE A 7 -36.38 18.30 34.60
CA ILE A 7 -34.96 18.04 34.43
C ILE A 7 -34.45 19.15 33.52
N THR A 8 -34.12 20.29 34.14
CA THR A 8 -33.31 21.35 33.53
C THR A 8 -31.88 20.83 33.48
N GLY A 9 -31.64 19.87 32.59
CA GLY A 9 -30.32 19.49 32.16
C GLY A 9 -29.84 20.58 31.23
N ASP A 10 -28.99 21.45 31.74
CA ASP A 10 -28.18 22.36 30.94
C ASP A 10 -27.18 21.49 30.16
N PHE A 11 -27.65 20.90 29.05
CA PHE A 11 -26.77 20.22 28.11
C PHE A 11 -25.94 21.34 27.48
N PRO A 12 -24.60 21.35 27.65
CA PRO A 12 -23.77 22.26 26.86
C PRO A 12 -24.10 21.94 25.40
N SER A 13 -24.71 22.91 24.72
CA SER A 13 -25.08 22.83 23.32
C SER A 13 -23.90 22.22 22.59
N GLY A 14 -24.06 20.96 22.19
CA GLY A 14 -23.02 20.20 21.53
C GLY A 14 -22.71 20.93 20.24
N ALA A 15 -21.66 21.75 20.26
CA ALA A 15 -21.16 22.43 19.10
C ALA A 15 -20.80 21.35 18.10
N THR A 16 -21.70 21.12 17.13
CA THR A 16 -21.43 20.28 15.98
C THR A 16 -20.44 21.05 15.12
N MET A 17 -19.15 20.86 15.43
CA MET A 17 -18.07 21.39 14.63
C MET A 17 -18.11 20.68 13.27
N GLN A 18 -18.69 21.33 12.26
CA GLN A 18 -18.49 20.94 10.87
C GLN A 18 -17.18 21.57 10.39
N PRO A 19 -16.09 20.81 10.20
CA PRO A 19 -14.87 21.36 9.60
C PRO A 19 -15.21 21.79 8.17
N ARG A 20 -15.30 23.10 7.93
CA ARG A 20 -15.59 23.65 6.60
C ARG A 20 -14.50 23.36 5.57
N TYR A 21 -13.28 23.04 6.00
CA TYR A 21 -12.19 22.57 5.17
C TYR A 21 -11.20 21.82 6.07
N MET A 22 -11.10 20.49 5.97
CA MET A 22 -9.90 19.81 6.42
C MET A 22 -8.81 20.12 5.39
N ALA A 23 -7.83 20.94 5.76
CA ALA A 23 -6.62 21.06 4.97
C ALA A 23 -5.95 19.67 4.93
N ARG A 24 -6.07 18.97 3.81
CA ARG A 24 -5.35 17.73 3.58
C ARG A 24 -3.90 18.11 3.38
N THR A 25 -3.04 17.77 4.34
CA THR A 25 -1.58 17.82 4.14
C THR A 25 -1.22 16.85 3.02
N MET A 26 -1.15 17.38 1.80
CA MET A 26 -0.75 16.63 0.62
C MET A 26 0.77 16.65 0.57
N THR A 27 1.39 15.51 0.88
CA THR A 27 2.82 15.33 0.70
C THR A 27 3.07 15.01 -0.78
N THR A 28 3.53 16.01 -1.52
CA THR A 28 3.93 15.85 -2.92
C THR A 28 5.42 15.53 -2.95
N TYR A 29 5.76 14.35 -3.44
CA TYR A 29 7.16 13.93 -3.62
C TYR A 29 7.58 14.22 -5.06
N PRO A 30 8.68 14.96 -5.30
CA PRO A 30 9.24 15.04 -6.64
C PRO A 30 9.79 13.66 -7.01
N ILE A 31 9.23 13.03 -8.03
CA ILE A 31 9.64 11.72 -8.54
C ILE A 31 10.13 11.93 -9.97
N SER A 32 11.31 11.40 -10.31
CA SER A 32 11.79 11.46 -11.68
C SER A 32 11.01 10.47 -12.56
N GLU A 33 10.78 10.81 -13.84
CA GLU A 33 10.12 9.93 -14.81
C GLU A 33 10.68 8.49 -14.84
N PRO A 34 12.02 8.26 -14.87
CA PRO A 34 12.55 6.89 -14.87
C PRO A 34 12.27 6.11 -13.57
N GLU A 35 12.22 6.79 -12.42
CA GLU A 35 11.87 6.13 -11.14
C GLU A 35 10.40 5.72 -11.11
N MET A 36 9.52 6.54 -11.71
CA MET A 36 8.11 6.22 -11.84
C MET A 36 7.90 4.98 -12.73
N ASP A 37 8.58 4.90 -13.87
CA ASP A 37 8.52 3.74 -14.76
C ASP A 37 9.07 2.47 -14.09
N GLN A 38 10.13 2.60 -13.29
CA GLN A 38 10.68 1.49 -12.52
C GLN A 38 9.69 0.98 -11.47
N ILE A 39 9.02 1.86 -10.72
CA ILE A 39 8.02 1.46 -9.71
C ILE A 39 6.79 0.83 -10.37
N SER A 40 6.36 1.40 -11.50
CA SER A 40 5.23 0.90 -12.28
C SER A 40 5.51 -0.52 -12.80
N SER A 41 6.67 -0.74 -13.42
CA SER A 41 7.08 -2.05 -13.92
C SER A 41 7.23 -3.09 -12.81
N LEU A 42 7.82 -2.72 -11.65
CA LEU A 42 7.89 -3.60 -10.47
C LEU A 42 6.50 -3.97 -9.94
N SER A 43 5.55 -3.05 -9.95
CA SER A 43 4.18 -3.33 -9.53
C SER A 43 3.47 -4.29 -10.48
N GLY A 44 3.66 -4.12 -11.79
CA GLY A 44 3.18 -5.07 -12.80
C GLY A 44 3.77 -6.47 -12.61
N GLN A 45 5.08 -6.57 -12.35
CA GLN A 45 5.75 -7.84 -12.08
C GLN A 45 5.22 -8.53 -10.82
N VAL A 46 4.96 -7.79 -9.73
CA VAL A 46 4.39 -8.38 -8.50
C VAL A 46 3.00 -8.96 -8.77
N THR A 47 2.13 -8.19 -9.42
CA THR A 47 0.75 -8.63 -9.69
C THR A 47 0.73 -9.86 -10.60
N THR A 48 1.45 -9.82 -11.72
CA THR A 48 1.50 -10.94 -12.67
C THR A 48 2.04 -12.22 -12.03
N ARG A 49 3.14 -12.13 -11.28
CA ARG A 49 3.73 -13.30 -10.60
C ARG A 49 2.81 -13.86 -9.51
N LEU A 50 2.15 -12.99 -8.75
CA LEU A 50 1.20 -13.41 -7.73
C LEU A 50 -0.04 -14.09 -8.36
N SER A 51 -0.57 -13.55 -9.45
CA SER A 51 -1.68 -14.16 -10.19
C SER A 51 -1.34 -15.55 -10.74
N VAL A 52 -0.12 -15.73 -11.28
CA VAL A 52 0.35 -17.05 -11.72
C VAL A 52 0.51 -18.00 -10.53
N ALA A 53 1.08 -17.53 -9.42
CA ALA A 53 1.23 -18.35 -8.22
C ALA A 53 -0.14 -18.82 -7.67
N THR A 54 -1.13 -17.93 -7.57
CA THR A 54 -2.46 -18.29 -7.07
C THR A 54 -3.21 -19.21 -8.03
N LEU A 55 -3.06 -19.02 -9.34
CA LEU A 55 -3.61 -19.93 -10.34
C LEU A 55 -3.06 -21.36 -10.15
N LEU A 56 -1.74 -21.49 -10.05
CA LEU A 56 -1.07 -22.79 -9.89
C LEU A 56 -1.44 -23.48 -8.57
N LEU A 57 -1.52 -22.72 -7.47
CA LEU A 57 -2.02 -23.25 -6.20
C LEU A 57 -3.48 -23.71 -6.30
N GLY A 58 -4.33 -22.94 -6.98
CA GLY A 58 -5.73 -23.29 -7.20
C GLY A 58 -5.89 -24.58 -7.99
N LEU A 59 -5.09 -24.77 -9.05
CA LEU A 59 -5.06 -26.00 -9.84
C LEU A 59 -4.57 -27.20 -9.01
N ALA A 60 -3.48 -27.05 -8.27
CA ALA A 60 -2.97 -28.13 -7.42
C ALA A 60 -3.99 -28.53 -6.34
N THR A 61 -4.60 -27.54 -5.68
CA THR A 61 -5.63 -27.77 -4.67
C THR A 61 -6.84 -28.46 -5.29
N SER A 62 -7.28 -28.04 -6.48
CA SER A 62 -8.39 -28.66 -7.19
C SER A 62 -8.13 -30.14 -7.51
N ILE A 63 -6.91 -30.50 -7.94
CA ILE A 63 -6.53 -31.89 -8.19
C ILE A 63 -6.67 -32.72 -6.91
N TRP A 64 -6.15 -32.23 -5.79
CA TRP A 64 -6.25 -32.93 -4.51
C TRP A 64 -7.67 -33.02 -3.98
N THR A 65 -8.45 -31.94 -4.05
CA THR A 65 -9.86 -31.97 -3.67
C THR A 65 -10.62 -33.00 -4.49
N ASN A 66 -10.43 -33.03 -5.80
CA ASN A 66 -11.05 -34.03 -6.67
C ASN A 66 -10.61 -35.45 -6.32
N ALA A 67 -9.33 -35.66 -5.98
CA ALA A 67 -8.82 -36.97 -5.58
C ALA A 67 -9.41 -37.47 -4.24
N VAL A 68 -9.67 -36.57 -3.28
CA VAL A 68 -10.25 -36.93 -1.98
C VAL A 68 -11.71 -37.38 -2.10
N PHE A 69 -12.47 -36.81 -3.03
CA PHE A 69 -13.89 -37.14 -3.22
C PHE A 69 -14.15 -38.18 -4.31
N ALA A 70 -13.11 -38.66 -5.00
CA ALA A 70 -13.25 -39.70 -6.01
C ALA A 70 -13.35 -41.10 -5.35
N ASN A 71 -14.42 -41.84 -5.68
CA ASN A 71 -14.58 -43.23 -5.22
C ASN A 71 -13.61 -44.19 -5.94
N GLU A 72 -13.29 -43.91 -7.21
CA GLU A 72 -12.31 -44.64 -7.99
C GLU A 72 -11.41 -43.64 -8.74
N MET A 73 -10.09 -43.78 -8.60
CA MET A 73 -9.12 -42.95 -9.33
C MET A 73 -8.67 -43.67 -10.60
N THR A 74 -8.83 -42.99 -11.73
CA THR A 74 -8.20 -43.42 -12.99
C THR A 74 -6.67 -43.35 -12.86
N ALA A 75 -5.94 -44.13 -13.66
CA ALA A 75 -4.47 -44.12 -13.66
C ALA A 75 -3.90 -42.72 -13.95
N ALA A 76 -4.57 -41.94 -14.81
CA ALA A 76 -4.23 -40.54 -15.08
C ALA A 76 -4.43 -39.64 -13.85
N GLY A 77 -5.50 -39.86 -13.07
CA GLY A 77 -5.75 -39.14 -11.82
C GLY A 77 -4.68 -39.42 -10.76
N GLN A 78 -4.20 -40.67 -10.66
CA GLN A 78 -3.11 -41.01 -9.74
C GLN A 78 -1.81 -40.29 -10.11
N LEU A 79 -1.43 -40.32 -11.40
CA LEU A 79 -0.26 -39.57 -11.89
C LEU A 79 -0.37 -38.07 -11.61
N ALA A 80 -1.56 -37.49 -11.84
CA ALA A 80 -1.79 -36.07 -11.60
C ALA A 80 -1.62 -35.70 -10.11
N THR A 81 -2.17 -36.51 -9.21
CA THR A 81 -2.08 -36.30 -7.76
C THR A 81 -0.66 -36.44 -7.21
N TYR A 82 0.10 -37.43 -7.68
CA TYR A 82 1.44 -37.72 -7.15
C TYR A 82 2.56 -36.88 -7.78
N TYR A 83 2.42 -36.47 -9.04
CA TYR A 83 3.50 -35.77 -9.75
C TYR A 83 3.10 -34.36 -10.19
N VAL A 84 1.95 -34.20 -10.84
CA VAL A 84 1.56 -32.91 -11.43
C VAL A 84 1.23 -31.87 -10.37
N ALA A 85 0.42 -32.23 -9.36
CA ALA A 85 0.06 -31.32 -8.28
C ALA A 85 1.28 -30.83 -7.47
N PRO A 86 2.22 -31.70 -7.03
CA PRO A 86 3.46 -31.24 -6.39
C PRO A 86 4.32 -30.34 -7.27
N VAL A 87 4.43 -30.62 -8.58
CA VAL A 87 5.16 -29.76 -9.51
C VAL A 87 4.54 -28.36 -9.58
N PHE A 88 3.21 -28.26 -9.65
CA PHE A 88 2.52 -26.97 -9.60
C PHE A 88 2.77 -26.21 -8.29
N ILE A 89 2.82 -26.89 -7.15
CA ILE A 89 3.19 -26.27 -5.87
C ILE A 89 4.61 -25.72 -5.91
N VAL A 90 5.58 -26.48 -6.42
CA VAL A 90 6.98 -26.02 -6.52
C VAL A 90 7.08 -24.76 -7.38
N PHE A 91 6.42 -24.74 -8.54
CA PHE A 91 6.38 -23.55 -9.39
C PHE A 91 5.65 -22.38 -8.72
N ALA A 92 4.52 -22.63 -8.04
CA ALA A 92 3.79 -21.60 -7.33
C ALA A 92 4.64 -20.94 -6.23
N ILE A 93 5.38 -21.74 -5.45
CA ILE A 93 6.32 -21.23 -4.45
C ILE A 93 7.41 -20.40 -5.11
N GLY A 94 7.99 -20.85 -6.23
CA GLY A 94 8.99 -20.10 -6.98
C GLY A 94 8.46 -18.72 -7.43
N TYR A 95 7.25 -18.67 -7.99
CA TYR A 95 6.60 -17.42 -8.35
C TYR A 95 6.30 -16.54 -7.14
N ALA A 96 5.81 -17.10 -6.03
CA ALA A 96 5.55 -16.35 -4.81
C ALA A 96 6.82 -15.73 -4.21
N VAL A 97 7.94 -16.47 -4.16
CA VAL A 97 9.24 -15.96 -3.71
C VAL A 97 9.74 -14.84 -4.62
N SER A 98 9.64 -15.02 -5.94
CA SER A 98 10.04 -13.98 -6.89
C SER A 98 9.15 -12.72 -6.83
N ALA A 99 7.87 -12.87 -6.51
CA ALA A 99 6.94 -11.76 -6.28
C ALA A 99 7.29 -11.03 -4.98
N TYR A 100 7.57 -11.76 -3.91
CA TYR A 100 8.02 -11.20 -2.63
C TYR A 100 9.32 -10.39 -2.79
N TRP A 101 10.27 -10.91 -3.57
CA TRP A 101 11.53 -10.21 -3.83
C TRP A 101 11.33 -8.92 -4.64
N ALA A 102 10.47 -8.94 -5.66
CA ALA A 102 10.09 -7.74 -6.41
C ALA A 102 9.36 -6.71 -5.53
N HIS A 103 8.49 -7.18 -4.64
CA HIS A 103 7.79 -6.33 -3.68
C HIS A 103 8.78 -5.61 -2.74
N ARG A 104 9.76 -6.35 -2.20
CA ARG A 104 10.80 -5.78 -1.34
C ARG A 104 11.66 -4.74 -2.07
N LYS A 105 11.99 -4.98 -3.35
CA LYS A 105 12.71 -3.98 -4.17
C LYS A 105 11.88 -2.71 -4.37
N ARG A 106 10.57 -2.87 -4.62
CA ARG A 106 9.65 -1.74 -4.76
C ARG A 106 9.55 -0.93 -3.47
N THR A 107 9.38 -1.58 -2.32
CA THR A 107 9.28 -0.88 -1.03
C THR A 107 10.57 -0.15 -0.69
N SER A 108 11.74 -0.77 -0.94
CA SER A 108 13.03 -0.13 -0.74
C SER A 108 13.23 1.09 -1.65
N ALA A 109 12.85 1.00 -2.93
CA ALA A 109 12.90 2.14 -3.85
C ALA A 109 11.99 3.29 -3.38
N TRP A 110 10.80 2.95 -2.89
CA TRP A 110 9.85 3.93 -2.36
C TRP A 110 10.34 4.63 -1.09
N GLU A 111 10.98 3.88 -0.18
CA GLU A 111 11.61 4.44 1.02
C GLU A 111 12.77 5.37 0.67
N LYS A 112 13.57 5.02 -0.35
CA LYS A 112 14.64 5.89 -0.85
C LYS A 112 14.09 7.22 -1.35
N ILE A 113 13.04 7.19 -2.18
CA ILE A 113 12.40 8.42 -2.69
C ILE A 113 11.89 9.29 -1.54
N LYS A 114 11.27 8.69 -0.51
CA LYS A 114 10.83 9.43 0.68
C LYS A 114 11.98 10.07 1.45
N GLY A 115 13.12 9.39 1.51
CA GLY A 115 14.35 9.92 2.13
C GLY A 115 14.90 11.11 1.35
N ASP A 116 15.04 10.97 0.04
CA ASP A 116 15.59 12.01 -0.85
C ASP A 116 14.68 13.23 -0.94
N ALA A 117 13.36 13.04 -0.80
CA ALA A 117 12.36 14.09 -0.80
C ALA A 117 12.00 14.62 0.60
N SER A 118 12.71 14.19 1.66
CA SER A 118 12.65 14.90 2.93
C SER A 118 13.00 16.37 2.64
N PRO A 119 12.16 17.34 3.07
CA PRO A 119 12.44 18.72 2.76
C PRO A 119 13.82 19.02 3.34
N MET A 120 14.79 19.36 2.49
CA MET A 120 15.84 20.24 2.96
C MET A 120 15.09 21.31 3.71
N THR A 121 15.40 21.51 4.99
CA THR A 121 15.11 22.76 5.65
C THR A 121 15.92 23.81 4.88
N ALA A 122 15.45 24.18 3.69
CA ALA A 122 15.52 25.51 3.18
C ALA A 122 14.75 26.30 4.23
N ILE A 123 15.49 26.58 5.30
CA ILE A 123 15.15 27.56 6.30
C ILE A 123 14.53 28.69 5.50
N ALA A 124 13.34 29.09 5.93
CA ALA A 124 12.68 30.27 5.46
C ALA A 124 13.52 31.52 5.79
N GLU A 125 14.78 31.56 5.39
CA GLU A 125 15.67 32.71 5.41
C GLU A 125 15.13 33.76 4.43
N ALA A 126 14.46 33.33 3.35
CA ALA A 126 13.66 34.21 2.50
C ALA A 126 12.40 34.76 3.22
N GLY A 127 11.83 34.01 4.17
CA GLY A 127 10.69 34.46 4.97
C GLY A 127 11.08 35.39 6.12
N THR A 128 12.23 35.15 6.75
CA THR A 128 12.75 36.04 7.81
C THR A 128 13.30 37.34 7.23
N LEU A 129 13.88 37.33 6.02
CA LEU A 129 14.30 38.57 5.35
C LEU A 129 13.10 39.43 4.92
N MET A 130 11.98 38.82 4.50
CA MET A 130 10.77 39.57 4.13
C MET A 130 9.97 40.07 5.35
N LEU A 131 10.00 39.36 6.48
CA LEU A 131 9.35 39.81 7.72
C LEU A 131 10.22 40.78 8.56
N SER A 132 11.52 40.85 8.33
CA SER A 132 12.45 41.65 9.14
C SER A 132 12.53 43.14 8.76
N GLY A 133 11.93 43.61 7.66
CA GLY A 133 11.84 45.05 7.34
C GLY A 133 13.16 45.83 7.31
N ALA A 134 14.32 45.17 7.29
CA ALA A 134 15.62 45.81 7.36
C ALA A 134 16.01 46.29 5.96
N ARG A 135 15.82 47.59 5.69
CA ARG A 135 16.34 48.22 4.47
C ARG A 135 17.88 48.12 4.46
N PRO A 136 18.51 47.66 3.36
CA PRO A 136 19.96 47.72 3.24
C PRO A 136 20.40 49.20 3.18
N ALA A 137 21.23 49.60 4.14
CA ALA A 137 21.81 50.94 4.18
C ALA A 137 22.76 51.13 2.99
N LYS A 138 22.44 52.12 2.16
CA LYS A 138 23.22 52.53 0.99
C LYS A 138 24.57 53.09 1.46
N ARG A 139 25.66 52.31 1.36
CA ARG A 139 27.01 52.85 1.53
C ARG A 139 27.35 53.74 0.34
N ARG A 140 27.67 55.01 0.62
CA ARG A 140 28.40 55.91 -0.28
C ARG A 140 29.88 55.58 -0.20
#